data_AF-A0AAV3JJ25-F1
#
_entry.id   AF-A0AAV3JJ25-F1
#
_cell.length_a   1.000
_cell.length_b   1.000
_cell.length_c   1.000
_cell.angle_alpha   90.00
_cell.angle_beta   90.00
_cell.angle_gamma   90.00
#
_symmetry.space_group_name_H-M   'P 1'
#
loop_
_entity.id
_entity.type
_entity.pdbx_description
1 polymer ?
#
loop_
_entity_poly.entity_id
_entity_poly.type
_entity_poly.pdbx_seq_one_letter_code
_entity_poly.pdbx_strand_id
1 'polypeptide(L)'
;MNDKQLKEVERNEAILRKELERIEDKKIVLKKSYDKTINMQLDIQQSLRDSSQSLSPEEVMEQEEIMLIFNRQSRIVEDYFQEEMAKLNKQETDAKDTLEGLVQERQKLYVSQSEKGE
;
A
#
# COMPACT_ATOMS: atom_id res chain seq x y z
N MET A 1 19.27 34.61 -9.02
CA MET A 1 18.64 33.44 -9.67
C MET A 1 18.53 32.26 -8.71
N ASN A 2 19.59 31.93 -7.96
CA ASN A 2 19.63 30.79 -7.02
C ASN A 2 18.50 30.78 -5.96
N ASP A 3 18.05 31.93 -5.43
CA ASP A 3 17.00 31.96 -4.39
C ASP A 3 15.63 31.45 -4.85
N LYS A 4 15.29 31.66 -6.12
CA LYS A 4 14.02 31.15 -6.67
C LYS A 4 14.08 29.64 -6.84
N GLN A 5 15.20 29.13 -7.34
CA GLN A 5 15.44 27.69 -7.50
C GLN A 5 15.50 26.97 -6.15
N LEU A 6 16.15 27.56 -5.15
CA LEU A 6 16.21 26.98 -3.81
C LEU A 6 14.81 26.84 -3.19
N LYS A 7 13.98 27.90 -3.28
CA LYS A 7 12.59 27.86 -2.79
C LYS A 7 11.73 26.84 -3.53
N GLU A 8 12.00 26.63 -4.81
CA GLU A 8 11.30 25.62 -5.61
C GLU A 8 11.68 24.21 -5.17
N VAL A 9 12.97 23.93 -4.99
CA VAL A 9 13.47 22.64 -4.47
C VAL A 9 12.91 22.35 -3.08
N GLU A 10 12.95 23.32 -2.16
CA GLU A 10 12.38 23.18 -0.81
C GLU A 10 10.87 22.91 -0.83
N ARG A 11 10.14 23.59 -1.72
CA ARG A 11 8.71 23.37 -1.91
C ARG A 11 8.44 21.95 -2.42
N ASN A 12 9.19 21.50 -3.41
CA ASN A 12 9.03 20.16 -3.98
C ASN A 12 9.40 19.09 -2.94
N GLU A 13 10.43 19.30 -2.13
CA GLU A 13 10.81 18.43 -1.01
C GLU A 13 9.64 18.29 -0.01
N ALA A 14 9.02 19.41 0.37
CA ALA A 14 7.90 19.40 1.32
C ALA A 14 6.65 18.72 0.75
N ILE A 15 6.36 18.89 -0.55
CA ILE A 15 5.26 18.21 -1.24
C ILE A 15 5.50 16.69 -1.23
N LEU A 16 6.71 16.27 -1.59
CA LEU A 16 7.07 14.86 -1.72
C LEU A 16 7.11 14.14 -0.36
N ARG A 17 7.55 14.81 0.71
CA ARG A 17 7.45 14.29 2.09
C ARG A 17 5.99 14.02 2.48
N LYS A 18 5.08 14.93 2.17
CA LYS A 18 3.63 14.72 2.41
C LYS A 18 3.06 13.60 1.57
N GLU A 19 3.58 13.40 0.36
CA GLU A 19 3.18 12.27 -0.49
C GLU A 19 3.63 10.94 0.10
N LEU A 20 4.86 10.85 0.61
CA LEU A 20 5.36 9.67 1.33
C LEU A 20 4.51 9.33 2.56
N GLU A 21 4.13 10.33 3.36
CA GLU A 21 3.21 10.14 4.49
C GLU A 21 1.86 9.55 4.03
N ARG A 22 1.29 10.09 2.94
CA ARG A 22 0.04 9.57 2.37
C ARG A 22 0.18 8.15 1.83
N ILE A 23 1.33 7.79 1.26
CA ILE A 23 1.59 6.42 0.79
C ILE A 23 1.63 5.47 1.99
N GLU A 24 2.31 5.86 3.08
CA GLU A 24 2.36 5.06 4.30
C GLU A 24 0.97 4.87 4.93
N ASP A 25 0.17 5.94 5.01
CA ASP A 25 -1.21 5.86 5.48
C ASP A 25 -2.05 4.89 4.63
N LYS A 26 -1.90 4.94 3.30
CA LYS A 26 -2.58 4.01 2.38
C LYS A 26 -2.17 2.57 2.63
N LYS A 27 -0.88 2.30 2.85
CA LYS A 27 -0.38 0.95 3.17
C LYS A 27 -0.98 0.42 4.47
N ILE A 28 -1.03 1.26 5.51
CA ILE A 28 -1.63 0.91 6.81
C ILE A 28 -3.11 0.57 6.65
N VAL A 29 -3.86 1.40 5.91
CA VAL A 29 -5.29 1.16 5.65
C VAL A 29 -5.51 -0.11 4.84
N LEU A 30 -4.72 -0.31 3.77
CA LEU A 30 -4.80 -1.50 2.93
C LEU A 30 -4.54 -2.78 3.73
N LYS A 31 -3.49 -2.79 4.56
CA LYS A 31 -3.15 -3.92 5.43
C LYS A 31 -4.27 -4.22 6.44
N LYS A 32 -4.78 -3.20 7.13
CA LYS A 32 -5.91 -3.36 8.07
C LYS A 32 -7.17 -3.90 7.39
N SER A 33 -7.45 -3.42 6.18
CA SER A 33 -8.60 -3.88 5.38
C SER A 33 -8.44 -5.34 4.96
N TYR A 34 -7.24 -5.72 4.52
CA TYR A 34 -6.91 -7.09 4.18
C TYR A 34 -7.02 -8.02 5.38
N ASP A 35 -6.38 -7.67 6.51
CA ASP A 35 -6.42 -8.46 7.76
C ASP A 35 -7.87 -8.69 8.22
N LYS A 36 -8.71 -7.64 8.17
CA LYS A 36 -10.14 -7.76 8.50
C LYS A 36 -10.87 -8.71 7.55
N THR A 37 -10.56 -8.64 6.26
CA THR A 37 -11.19 -9.48 5.23
C THR A 37 -10.77 -10.94 5.39
N ILE A 38 -9.50 -11.22 5.66
CA ILE A 38 -9.01 -12.58 5.93
C ILE A 38 -9.67 -13.17 7.18
N ASN A 39 -9.77 -12.40 8.26
CA ASN A 39 -10.44 -12.88 9.48
C ASN A 39 -11.92 -13.23 9.21
N MET A 40 -12.65 -12.35 8.50
CA MET A 40 -14.02 -12.67 8.07
C MET A 40 -14.07 -13.92 7.20
N GLN A 41 -13.06 -14.13 6.36
CA GLN A 41 -13.04 -15.29 5.50
C GLN A 41 -12.82 -16.59 6.27
N LEU A 42 -11.95 -16.56 7.28
CA LEU A 42 -11.73 -17.68 8.18
C LEU A 42 -12.98 -17.98 9.01
N ASP A 43 -13.67 -16.96 9.51
CA ASP A 43 -14.93 -17.12 10.27
C ASP A 43 -16.01 -17.79 9.41
N ILE A 44 -16.14 -17.40 8.13
CA ILE A 44 -17.08 -18.01 7.18
C ILE A 44 -16.70 -19.47 6.92
N GLN A 45 -15.43 -19.77 6.66
CA GLN A 45 -14.97 -21.15 6.43
C GLN A 45 -15.25 -22.03 7.65
N GLN A 46 -15.01 -21.51 8.85
CA GLN A 46 -15.27 -22.25 10.08
C GLN A 46 -16.77 -22.49 10.25
N SER A 47 -17.60 -21.47 10.04
CA SER A 47 -19.06 -21.58 10.13
C SER A 47 -19.63 -22.61 9.16
N LEU A 48 -19.12 -22.64 7.91
CA LEU A 48 -19.51 -23.65 6.92
C LEU A 48 -19.09 -25.07 7.35
N ARG A 49 -17.87 -25.24 7.87
CA ARG A 49 -17.45 -26.55 8.39
C ARG A 49 -18.32 -27.01 9.55
N ASP A 50 -18.66 -26.12 10.46
CA ASP A 50 -19.48 -26.47 11.62
C ASP A 50 -20.93 -26.81 11.24
N SER A 51 -21.51 -26.12 10.24
CA SER A 51 -22.85 -26.45 9.74
C SER A 51 -22.93 -27.79 9.02
N SER A 52 -21.82 -28.26 8.42
CA SER A 52 -21.80 -29.51 7.64
C SER A 52 -22.16 -30.76 8.43
N GLN A 53 -22.00 -30.73 9.77
CA GLN A 53 -22.26 -31.90 10.63
C GLN A 53 -23.74 -32.29 10.70
N SER A 54 -24.65 -31.38 10.35
CA SER A 54 -26.10 -31.60 10.37
C SER A 54 -26.74 -31.72 8.99
N LEU A 55 -25.94 -31.73 7.92
CA LEU A 55 -26.44 -31.70 6.55
C LEU A 55 -26.72 -33.10 5.99
N SER A 56 -27.74 -33.17 5.13
CA SER A 56 -27.97 -34.32 4.26
C SER A 56 -26.90 -34.40 3.16
N PRO A 57 -26.72 -35.57 2.50
CA PRO A 57 -25.71 -35.74 1.46
C PRO A 57 -25.81 -34.74 0.29
N GLU A 58 -27.03 -34.33 -0.08
CA GLU A 58 -27.26 -33.36 -1.16
C GLU A 58 -26.84 -31.94 -0.73
N GLU A 59 -27.17 -31.55 0.50
CA GLU A 59 -26.74 -30.28 1.09
C GLU A 59 -25.22 -30.21 1.32
N VAL A 60 -24.57 -31.34 1.61
CA VAL A 60 -23.10 -31.43 1.69
C VAL A 60 -22.47 -31.10 0.34
N MET A 61 -23.01 -31.63 -0.77
CA MET A 61 -22.50 -31.34 -2.11
C MET A 61 -22.67 -29.86 -2.47
N GLU A 62 -23.82 -29.25 -2.19
CA GLU A 62 -24.04 -27.81 -2.38
C GLU A 62 -23.04 -26.97 -1.56
N GLN A 63 -22.78 -27.39 -0.32
CA GLN A 63 -21.81 -26.70 0.54
C GLN A 63 -20.37 -26.80 0.00
N GLU A 64 -19.98 -27.93 -0.59
CA GLU A 64 -18.68 -28.08 -1.24
C GLU A 64 -18.52 -27.13 -2.44
N GLU A 65 -19.56 -26.95 -3.24
CA GLU A 65 -19.56 -25.96 -4.33
C GLU A 65 -19.41 -24.53 -3.81
N ILE A 66 -20.13 -24.18 -2.74
CA ILE A 66 -20.00 -22.87 -2.07
C ILE A 66 -18.56 -22.67 -1.58
N MET A 67 -17.95 -23.69 -0.97
CA MET A 67 -16.56 -23.63 -0.49
C MET A 67 -15.56 -23.43 -1.63
N LEU A 68 -15.78 -24.06 -2.79
CA LEU A 68 -14.94 -23.86 -3.98
C LEU A 68 -14.98 -22.42 -4.49
N ILE A 69 -16.19 -21.85 -4.60
CA ILE A 69 -16.38 -20.45 -5.01
C ILE A 69 -15.72 -19.51 -3.99
N PHE A 70 -15.92 -19.79 -2.71
CA PHE A 70 -15.38 -19.00 -1.61
C PHE A 70 -13.84 -18.98 -1.60
N ASN A 71 -13.21 -20.15 -1.78
CA ASN A 71 -11.76 -20.26 -1.87
C ASN A 71 -11.20 -19.48 -3.07
N ARG A 72 -11.91 -19.49 -4.20
CA ARG A 72 -11.55 -18.68 -5.37
C ARG A 72 -11.64 -17.18 -5.07
N GLN A 73 -12.70 -16.73 -4.40
CA GLN A 73 -12.84 -15.32 -4.00
C GLN A 73 -11.76 -14.90 -3.01
N SER A 74 -11.36 -15.79 -2.10
CA SER A 74 -10.28 -15.54 -1.14
C SER A 74 -8.94 -15.26 -1.84
N ARG A 75 -8.62 -16.03 -2.90
CA ARG A 75 -7.44 -15.79 -3.74
C ARG A 75 -7.49 -14.43 -4.45
N ILE A 76 -8.65 -14.04 -5.00
CA ILE A 76 -8.80 -12.73 -5.65
C ILE A 76 -8.51 -11.58 -4.68
N VAL A 77 -8.93 -11.70 -3.42
CA VAL A 77 -8.63 -10.71 -2.38
C VAL A 77 -7.13 -10.64 -2.09
N GLU A 78 -6.46 -11.79 -2.00
CA GLU A 78 -5.01 -11.88 -1.80
C GLU A 78 -4.25 -11.28 -2.99
N ASP A 79 -4.60 -11.65 -4.22
CA ASP A 79 -3.99 -11.13 -5.45
C ASP A 79 -4.12 -9.60 -5.50
N TYR A 80 -5.31 -9.07 -5.25
CA TYR A 80 -5.55 -7.63 -5.19
C TYR A 80 -4.68 -6.94 -4.13
N PHE A 81 -4.61 -7.51 -2.92
CA PHE A 81 -3.78 -6.96 -1.85
C PHE A 81 -2.30 -6.93 -2.23
N GLN A 82 -1.77 -8.03 -2.79
CA GLN A 82 -0.38 -8.14 -3.20
C GLN A 82 -0.05 -7.13 -4.31
N GLU A 83 -0.91 -7.03 -5.35
CA GLU A 83 -0.74 -6.09 -6.45
C GLU A 83 -0.75 -4.64 -5.96
N GLU A 84 -1.72 -4.28 -5.13
CA GLU A 84 -1.86 -2.90 -4.66
C GLU A 84 -0.73 -2.51 -3.70
N MET A 85 -0.29 -3.43 -2.85
CA MET A 85 0.86 -3.22 -1.98
C MET A 85 2.15 -3.06 -2.79
N ALA A 86 2.34 -3.85 -3.86
CA ALA A 86 3.48 -3.71 -4.75
C ALA A 86 3.50 -2.34 -5.45
N LYS A 87 2.35 -1.83 -5.90
CA LYS A 87 2.24 -0.47 -6.47
C LYS A 87 2.62 0.59 -5.44
N LEU A 88 2.12 0.50 -4.21
CA LEU A 88 2.44 1.45 -3.15
C LEU A 88 3.94 1.42 -2.78
N ASN A 89 4.55 0.23 -2.74
CA ASN A 89 6.00 0.09 -2.51
C ASN A 89 6.83 0.71 -3.62
N LYS A 90 6.40 0.53 -4.89
CA LYS A 90 7.07 1.16 -6.02
C LYS A 90 6.96 2.68 -5.96
N GLN A 91 5.75 3.22 -5.73
CA GLN A 91 5.52 4.65 -5.58
C GLN A 91 6.38 5.25 -4.44
N GLU A 92 6.47 4.55 -3.31
CA GLU A 92 7.31 4.98 -2.20
C GLU A 92 8.80 5.02 -2.59
N THR A 93 9.29 4.00 -3.31
CA THR A 93 10.68 3.92 -3.76
C THR A 93 11.00 5.08 -4.71
N ASP A 94 10.17 5.26 -5.75
CA ASP A 94 10.33 6.33 -6.74
C ASP A 94 10.31 7.73 -6.07
N ALA A 95 9.44 7.92 -5.08
CA ALA A 95 9.35 9.16 -4.30
C ALA A 95 10.57 9.37 -3.38
N LYS A 96 11.12 8.31 -2.76
CA LYS A 96 12.35 8.41 -1.96
C LYS A 96 13.56 8.76 -2.81
N ASP A 97 13.70 8.13 -3.97
CA ASP A 97 14.79 8.41 -4.92
C ASP A 97 14.72 9.87 -5.40
N THR A 98 13.52 10.34 -5.73
CA THR A 98 13.29 11.74 -6.12
C THR A 98 13.61 12.70 -4.97
N LEU A 99 13.22 12.36 -3.73
CA LEU A 99 13.50 13.16 -2.55
C LEU A 99 15.00 13.27 -2.29
N GLU A 100 15.75 12.19 -2.44
CA GLU A 100 17.20 12.20 -2.32
C GLU A 100 17.84 13.14 -3.34
N GLY A 101 17.40 13.07 -4.60
CA GLY A 101 17.85 13.99 -5.65
C GLY A 101 17.62 15.47 -5.29
N LEU A 102 16.42 15.80 -4.79
CA LEU A 102 16.09 17.16 -4.33
C LEU A 102 16.95 17.60 -3.15
N VAL A 103 17.22 16.72 -2.19
CA VAL A 103 18.08 17.03 -1.04
C VAL A 103 19.51 17.33 -1.49
N GLN A 104 20.05 16.54 -2.41
CA GLN A 104 21.39 16.76 -2.98
C GLN A 104 21.44 18.08 -3.77
N GLU A 105 20.41 18.38 -4.57
CA GLU A 105 20.32 19.64 -5.31
C GLU A 105 20.27 20.85 -4.37
N ARG A 106 19.45 20.77 -3.32
CA ARG A 106 19.35 21.81 -2.29
C ARG A 106 20.70 22.10 -1.64
N GLN A 107 21.45 21.04 -1.28
CA GLN A 107 22.79 21.18 -0.70
C GLN A 107 23.76 21.88 -1.66
N LYS A 108 23.76 21.51 -2.94
CA LYS A 108 24.59 22.18 -3.96
C LYS A 108 24.22 23.67 -4.09
N LEU A 109 22.94 23.99 -4.10
CA LEU A 109 22.47 25.38 -4.19
C LEU A 109 22.90 26.21 -2.99
N TYR A 110 22.83 25.68 -1.77
CA TYR A 110 23.33 26.36 -0.57
C TYR A 110 24.83 26.66 -0.64
N VAL A 111 25.66 25.67 -0.98
CA VAL A 111 27.13 25.88 -1.13
C VAL A 111 27.41 26.96 -2.18
N SER A 112 26.74 26.90 -3.33
CA SER A 112 26.92 27.87 -4.42
C SER A 112 26.47 29.30 -4.07
N GLN A 113 25.57 29.46 -3.08
CA GLN A 113 25.18 30.76 -2.55
C GLN A 113 26.21 31.30 -1.56
N SER A 114 26.79 30.43 -0.73
CA SER A 114 27.86 30.80 0.21
C SER A 114 29.12 31.27 -0.53
N GLU A 115 29.51 30.61 -1.62
CA GLU A 115 30.70 30.97 -2.43
C GLU A 115 30.54 32.28 -3.24
N LYS A 116 29.31 32.78 -3.42
CA LYS A 116 29.03 34.06 -4.11
C LYS A 116 28.84 35.24 -3.16
N GLY A 117 28.78 34.96 -1.86
CA GLY A 117 28.65 35.96 -0.79
C GLY A 117 29.99 36.41 -0.19
N GLU A 118 31.10 35.77 -0.59
CA GLU A 118 32.48 36.24 -0.42
C GLU A 118 32.94 37.01 -1.67
#